data_AF-A0A0R3PM98-F1
#
_entry.id   AF-A0A0R3PM98-F1
#
_cell.length_a   1.000
_cell.length_b   1.000
_cell.length_c   1.000
_cell.angle_alpha   90.00
_cell.angle_beta   90.00
_cell.angle_gamma   90.00
#
_symmetry.space_group_name_H-M   'P 1'
#
loop_
_entity.id
_entity.type
_entity.pdbx_description
1 polymer ?
#
loop_
_entity_poly.entity_id
_entity_poly.type
_entity_poly.pdbx_seq_one_letter_code
_entity_poly.pdbx_strand_id
1 'polypeptide(L)'
;MQALEWDNMGVKTDCGQLHHLRFADDIVLITPNISQAERMLDDFDKSCGKIGLRLNLTKTMFMKNGLVSHAPFTLNGTNISECSSYIYLGQEINMMNDLALELSRRKIAAWGAFRSIEDVVKRTRNT
;
A
#
# COMPACT_ATOMS: atom_id res chain seq x y z
N MET A 1 16.84 -2.93 17.15
CA MET A 1 15.49 -2.41 16.88
C MET A 1 14.66 -2.76 18.09
N GLN A 2 14.17 -1.79 18.87
CA GLN A 2 13.22 -2.09 19.95
C GLN A 2 12.03 -2.82 19.29
N ALA A 3 11.64 -3.98 19.82
CA ALA A 3 10.51 -4.71 19.28
C ALA A 3 9.26 -3.84 19.48
N LEU A 4 8.57 -3.50 18.39
CA LEU A 4 7.23 -2.94 18.48
C LEU A 4 6.35 -4.07 19.03
N GLU A 5 5.77 -3.89 20.21
CA GLU A 5 4.92 -4.89 20.88
C GLU A 5 3.54 -4.93 20.20
N TRP A 6 3.49 -5.57 19.04
CA TRP A 6 2.27 -5.70 18.24
C TRP A 6 1.61 -7.07 18.36
N ASP A 7 2.03 -7.92 19.30
CA ASP A 7 1.55 -9.29 19.47
C ASP A 7 0.02 -9.43 19.54
N ASN A 8 -0.69 -8.38 19.98
CA ASN A 8 -2.16 -8.34 20.06
C ASN A 8 -2.82 -7.46 18.99
N MET A 9 -2.07 -6.84 18.09
CA MET A 9 -2.57 -5.93 17.04
C MET A 9 -2.59 -6.63 15.69
N GLY A 10 -3.33 -6.13 14.70
CA GLY A 10 -3.32 -6.71 13.35
C GLY A 10 -4.34 -7.82 13.12
N VAL A 11 -4.30 -8.44 11.94
CA VAL A 11 -5.36 -9.35 11.46
C VAL A 11 -4.97 -10.80 11.69
N LYS A 12 -5.83 -11.55 12.36
CA LYS A 12 -5.65 -12.99 12.56
C LYS A 12 -5.95 -13.74 11.27
N THR A 13 -5.01 -14.55 10.83
CA THR A 13 -5.11 -15.49 9.71
C THR A 13 -4.84 -16.90 10.20
N ASP A 14 -5.12 -17.90 9.38
CA ASP A 14 -4.86 -19.31 9.73
C ASP A 14 -3.36 -19.61 9.97
N CYS A 15 -2.48 -18.75 9.44
CA CYS A 15 -1.02 -18.88 9.58
C CYS A 15 -0.43 -17.98 10.69
N GLY A 16 -1.25 -17.25 11.46
CA GLY A 16 -0.78 -16.40 12.56
C GLY A 16 -1.40 -15.01 12.53
N GLN A 17 -0.74 -14.04 13.13
CA GLN A 17 -1.19 -12.66 13.14
C GLN A 17 -0.39 -11.84 12.13
N LEU A 18 -1.09 -11.22 11.19
CA LEU A 18 -0.50 -10.41 10.14
C LEU A 18 -0.58 -8.93 10.54
N HIS A 19 0.58 -8.35 10.84
CA HIS A 19 0.71 -6.95 11.29
C HIS A 19 1.16 -6.03 10.17
N HIS A 20 2.18 -6.43 9.42
CA HIS A 20 2.82 -5.57 8.42
C HIS A 20 3.48 -6.33 7.29
N LEU A 21 3.62 -5.63 6.15
CA LEU A 21 4.48 -6.00 5.03
C LEU A 21 5.52 -4.88 4.86
N ARG A 22 6.79 -5.24 4.61
CA ARG A 22 7.87 -4.26 4.44
C ARG A 22 8.67 -4.59 3.20
N PHE A 23 8.98 -3.57 2.41
CA PHE A 23 9.89 -3.67 1.30
C PHE A 23 10.61 -2.35 1.08
N ALA A 24 11.95 -2.38 1.07
CA ALA A 24 12.78 -1.18 1.00
C ALA A 24 12.35 -0.11 2.04
N ASP A 25 11.96 1.07 1.58
CA ASP A 25 11.49 2.20 2.38
C ASP A 25 9.96 2.21 2.62
N ASP A 26 9.21 1.30 1.98
CA ASP A 26 7.76 1.20 2.12
C ASP A 26 7.34 0.18 3.20
N ILE A 27 6.31 0.54 3.96
CA ILE A 27 5.64 -0.32 4.93
C ILE A 27 4.12 -0.26 4.74
N VAL A 28 3.48 -1.43 4.81
CA VAL A 28 2.03 -1.58 4.85
C VAL A 28 1.66 -2.11 6.22
N LEU A 29 0.79 -1.41 6.94
CA LEU A 29 0.22 -1.86 8.21
C LEU A 29 -1.17 -2.44 7.96
N ILE A 30 -1.47 -3.60 8.57
CA ILE A 30 -2.71 -4.33 8.37
C ILE A 30 -3.39 -4.47 9.72
N THR A 31 -4.59 -3.90 9.85
CA THR A 31 -5.31 -3.83 11.12
C THR A 31 -6.81 -4.07 10.96
N PRO A 32 -7.49 -4.61 11.99
CA PRO A 32 -8.93 -4.86 11.95
C PRO A 32 -9.79 -3.59 12.09
N ASN A 33 -9.24 -2.50 12.63
CA ASN A 33 -9.97 -1.24 12.84
C ASN A 33 -9.04 -0.02 12.83
N ILE A 34 -9.63 1.16 12.66
CA ILE A 34 -8.93 2.45 12.55
C ILE A 34 -8.16 2.77 13.85
N SER A 35 -8.74 2.52 15.03
CA SER A 35 -8.07 2.83 16.30
C SER A 35 -6.78 2.03 16.51
N GLN A 36 -6.74 0.77 16.07
CA GLN A 36 -5.49 -0.02 16.06
C GLN A 36 -4.51 0.52 15.01
N ALA A 37 -4.99 0.92 13.83
CA ALA A 37 -4.15 1.53 12.81
C ALA A 37 -3.46 2.80 13.33
N GLU A 38 -4.18 3.66 14.05
CA GLU A 38 -3.64 4.93 14.57
C GLU A 38 -2.54 4.67 15.60
N ARG A 39 -2.78 3.71 16.51
CA ARG A 39 -1.78 3.29 17.51
C ARG A 39 -0.54 2.68 16.86
N MET A 40 -0.72 1.76 15.92
CA MET A 40 0.41 1.13 15.22
C MET A 40 1.22 2.16 14.44
N LEU A 41 0.55 3.13 13.80
CA LEU A 41 1.23 4.17 13.04
C LEU A 41 1.98 5.15 13.94
N ASP A 42 1.41 5.52 15.09
CA ASP A 42 2.06 6.35 16.12
C ASP A 42 3.27 5.65 16.76
N ASP A 43 3.15 4.37 17.12
CA ASP A 43 4.27 3.59 17.63
C ASP A 43 5.39 3.45 16.60
N PHE A 44 5.02 3.29 15.33
CA PHE A 44 5.96 3.24 14.21
C PHE A 44 6.67 4.58 14.01
N ASP A 45 5.95 5.71 13.97
CA ASP A 45 6.53 7.05 13.82
C ASP A 45 7.51 7.38 14.97
N LYS A 46 7.11 7.09 16.22
CA LYS A 46 7.98 7.24 17.40
C LYS A 46 9.24 6.40 17.29
N SER A 47 9.12 5.18 16.78
CA SER A 47 10.27 4.27 16.61
C SER A 47 11.20 4.72 15.48
N CYS A 48 10.66 5.23 14.39
CA CYS A 48 11.42 5.90 13.33
C CYS A 48 12.16 7.13 13.87
N GLY A 49 11.49 7.95 14.68
CA GLY A 49 12.08 9.15 15.29
C GLY A 49 13.31 8.86 16.15
N LYS A 50 13.35 7.72 16.86
CA LYS A 50 14.51 7.29 17.66
C LYS A 50 15.78 7.07 16.83
N ILE A 51 15.63 6.73 15.55
CA ILE A 51 16.73 6.50 14.61
C ILE A 51 16.90 7.65 13.60
N GLY A 52 16.22 8.78 13.83
CA GLY A 52 16.30 9.97 12.98
C GLY A 52 15.50 9.89 11.67
N LEU A 53 14.63 8.87 11.52
CA LEU A 53 13.71 8.77 10.38
C LEU A 53 12.37 9.44 10.71
N ARG A 54 11.65 9.86 9.67
CA ARG A 54 10.30 10.44 9.78
C ARG A 54 9.38 9.87 8.73
N LEU A 55 8.13 9.65 9.10
CA LEU A 55 7.09 9.30 8.15
C LEU A 55 6.78 10.46 7.21
N ASN A 56 6.55 10.16 5.94
CA ASN A 56 6.06 11.13 4.98
C ASN A 56 4.54 11.10 4.91
N LEU A 57 3.88 11.87 5.77
CA LEU A 57 2.42 11.92 5.89
C LEU A 57 1.68 12.30 4.60
N THR A 58 2.33 13.02 3.68
CA THR A 58 1.69 13.37 2.40
C THR A 58 1.66 12.20 1.42
N LYS A 59 2.57 11.23 1.58
CA LYS A 59 2.59 9.98 0.81
C LYS A 59 1.89 8.82 1.52
N THR A 60 1.71 8.92 2.83
CA THR A 60 0.95 7.93 3.59
C THR A 60 -0.52 8.01 3.16
N MET A 61 -1.05 6.89 2.71
CA MET A 61 -2.46 6.71 2.41
C MET A 61 -2.99 5.52 3.18
N PHE A 62 -4.30 5.48 3.39
CA PHE A 62 -4.96 4.31 3.96
C PHE A 62 -6.09 3.85 3.06
N MET A 63 -6.46 2.58 3.21
CA MET A 63 -7.53 1.95 2.48
C MET A 63 -8.29 1.06 3.45
N LYS A 64 -9.63 1.06 3.38
CA LYS A 64 -10.50 0.32 4.30
C LYS A 64 -11.60 -0.43 3.56
N ASN A 65 -12.04 -1.55 4.12
CA ASN A 65 -13.19 -2.28 3.60
C ASN A 65 -14.49 -1.54 3.95
N GLY A 66 -15.58 -1.81 3.21
CA GLY A 66 -16.91 -1.26 3.46
C GLY A 66 -17.54 -1.68 4.79
N LEU A 67 -16.95 -2.64 5.51
CA LEU A 67 -17.35 -3.02 6.87
C LEU A 67 -16.84 -2.06 7.95
N VAL A 68 -15.80 -1.28 7.64
CA VAL A 68 -15.21 -0.33 8.58
C VAL A 68 -16.02 0.96 8.54
N SER A 69 -16.46 1.44 9.70
CA SER A 69 -17.21 2.69 9.81
C SER A 69 -16.43 3.85 9.22
N HIS A 70 -17.16 4.83 8.67
CA HIS A 70 -16.55 6.07 8.22
C HIS A 70 -16.10 6.86 9.44
N ALA A 71 -14.79 6.86 9.70
CA ALA A 71 -14.15 7.68 10.71
C ALA A 71 -12.89 8.31 10.10
N PRO A 72 -12.52 9.54 10.52
CA PRO A 72 -11.24 10.12 10.16
C PRO A 72 -10.11 9.20 10.61
N PHE A 73 -9.08 9.07 9.78
CA PHE A 73 -7.84 8.41 10.16
C PHE A 73 -6.77 9.47 10.32
N THR A 74 -6.29 9.67 11.56
CA THR A 74 -5.40 10.78 11.88
C THR A 74 -4.11 10.29 12.54
N LEU A 75 -3.00 10.95 12.21
CA LEU A 75 -1.76 10.84 12.96
C LEU A 75 -1.33 12.23 13.43
N ASN A 76 -1.14 12.41 14.74
CA ASN A 76 -0.76 13.68 15.34
C ASN A 76 -1.65 14.87 14.88
N GLY A 77 -2.95 14.63 14.74
CA GLY A 77 -3.93 15.61 14.26
C GLY A 77 -3.90 15.90 12.75
N THR A 78 -3.03 15.23 11.99
CA THR A 78 -3.00 15.31 10.52
C THR A 78 -3.86 14.19 9.93
N ASN A 79 -4.81 14.56 9.06
CA ASN A 79 -5.64 13.59 8.32
C ASN A 79 -4.80 12.85 7.28
N ILE A 80 -4.89 11.52 7.27
CA ILE A 80 -4.31 10.67 6.25
C ILE A 80 -5.34 10.48 5.15
N SER A 81 -4.90 10.53 3.90
CA SER A 81 -5.80 10.41 2.75
C SER A 81 -6.29 8.98 2.54
N GLU A 82 -7.60 8.82 2.29
CA GLU A 82 -8.20 7.53 1.90
C GLU A 82 -7.98 7.32 0.39
N CYS A 83 -7.54 6.13 -0.01
CA CYS A 83 -7.44 5.70 -1.41
C CYS A 83 -8.33 4.48 -1.71
N SER A 84 -8.81 4.39 -2.95
CA SER A 84 -9.63 3.28 -3.42
C SER A 84 -8.80 2.12 -3.99
N SER A 85 -7.64 2.44 -4.57
CA SER A 85 -6.63 1.48 -5.01
C SER A 85 -5.23 2.00 -4.69
N TYR A 86 -4.28 1.07 -4.60
CA TYR A 86 -2.87 1.37 -4.35
C TYR A 86 -1.99 0.43 -5.17
N ILE A 87 -0.84 0.90 -5.66
CA ILE A 87 0.12 0.07 -6.38
C ILE A 87 1.21 -0.35 -5.40
N TYR A 88 1.19 -1.62 -4.97
CA TYR A 88 2.20 -2.19 -4.10
C TYR A 88 3.04 -3.21 -4.90
N LEU A 89 4.37 -3.04 -4.90
CA LEU A 89 5.31 -3.91 -5.60
C LEU A 89 4.96 -4.16 -7.09
N GLY A 90 4.41 -3.13 -7.74
CA GLY A 90 4.04 -3.18 -9.15
C GLY A 90 2.71 -3.86 -9.46
N GLN A 91 1.91 -4.24 -8.45
CA GLN A 91 0.54 -4.69 -8.61
C GLN A 91 -0.44 -3.68 -8.02
N GLU A 92 -1.45 -3.29 -8.80
CA GLU A 92 -2.59 -2.53 -8.28
C GLU A 92 -3.50 -3.43 -7.46
N ILE A 93 -3.75 -3.02 -6.22
CA ILE A 93 -4.59 -3.71 -5.24
C ILE A 93 -5.75 -2.79 -4.80
N ASN A 94 -6.89 -3.39 -4.49
CA ASN A 94 -8.07 -2.71 -3.94
C ASN A 94 -8.79 -3.64 -2.94
N MET A 95 -9.69 -3.08 -2.14
CA MET A 95 -10.42 -3.85 -1.12
C MET A 95 -11.47 -4.81 -1.68
N MET A 96 -11.90 -4.60 -2.93
CA MET A 96 -12.85 -5.48 -3.62
C MET A 96 -12.18 -6.74 -4.18
N ASN A 97 -10.84 -6.82 -4.10
CA ASN A 97 -10.02 -7.80 -4.82
C ASN A 97 -10.36 -7.86 -6.31
N ASP A 98 -10.77 -6.73 -6.89
CA ASP A 98 -11.12 -6.64 -8.30
C ASP A 98 -9.84 -6.53 -9.14
N LEU A 99 -9.63 -7.54 -9.98
CA LEU A 99 -8.48 -7.63 -10.87
C LEU A 99 -8.66 -6.79 -12.15
N ALA A 100 -9.86 -6.27 -12.42
CA ALA A 100 -10.13 -5.52 -13.66
C ALA A 100 -9.25 -4.28 -13.81
N LEU A 101 -8.99 -3.55 -12.72
CA LEU A 101 -8.11 -2.38 -12.72
C LEU A 101 -6.67 -2.75 -13.05
N GLU A 102 -6.11 -3.75 -12.36
CA GLU A 102 -4.74 -4.22 -12.61
C GLU A 102 -4.57 -4.78 -14.02
N LEU A 103 -5.54 -5.56 -14.53
CA LEU A 103 -5.52 -6.07 -15.90
C LEU A 103 -5.56 -4.94 -16.92
N SER A 104 -6.41 -3.94 -16.70
CA SER A 104 -6.50 -2.77 -17.59
C SER A 104 -5.18 -2.01 -17.61
N ARG A 105 -4.58 -1.78 -16.43
CA ARG A 105 -3.28 -1.11 -16.28
C ARG A 105 -2.16 -1.86 -17.00
N ARG A 106 -2.05 -3.19 -16.81
CA ARG A 106 -1.04 -4.01 -17.50
C ARG A 106 -1.24 -4.07 -19.01
N LYS A 107 -2.50 -4.15 -19.48
CA LYS A 107 -2.81 -4.07 -20.91
C LYS A 107 -2.32 -2.76 -21.51
N ILE A 108 -2.61 -1.63 -20.86
CA ILE A 108 -2.17 -0.30 -21.33
C ILE A 108 -0.65 -0.21 -21.34
N ALA A 109 0.02 -0.66 -20.29
CA ALA A 109 1.49 -0.66 -20.21
C ALA A 109 2.13 -1.52 -21.32
N ALA A 110 1.61 -2.73 -21.54
CA ALA A 110 2.07 -3.62 -22.60
C ALA A 110 1.83 -3.02 -23.99
N TRP A 111 0.66 -2.42 -24.24
CA TRP A 111 0.37 -1.72 -25.50
C TRP A 111 1.28 -0.52 -25.72
N GLY A 112 1.57 0.25 -24.67
CA GLY A 112 2.53 1.37 -24.73
C GLY A 112 3.93 0.90 -25.10
N ALA A 113 4.42 -0.16 -24.45
CA ALA A 113 5.71 -0.77 -24.76
C ALA A 113 5.76 -1.31 -26.19
N PHE A 114 4.72 -2.00 -26.65
CA PHE A 114 4.62 -2.49 -28.02
C PHE A 114 4.65 -1.36 -29.05
N ARG A 115 3.90 -0.28 -28.84
CA ARG A 115 3.90 0.88 -29.73
C ARG A 115 5.26 1.58 -29.80
N SER A 116 6.04 1.55 -28.71
CA SER A 116 7.38 2.15 -28.69
C SER A 116 8.37 1.47 -29.65
N ILE A 117 8.14 0.20 -29.99
CA ILE A 117 9.00 -0.59 -30.91
C ILE A 117 8.36 -0.82 -32.28
N GLU A 118 7.17 -0.27 -32.53
CA GLU A 118 6.37 -0.55 -33.72
C GLU A 118 7.14 -0.24 -35.03
N ASP A 119 7.89 0.86 -35.06
CA ASP A 119 8.67 1.26 -36.23
C ASP A 119 9.83 0.29 -36.53
N VAL A 120 10.45 -0.26 -35.50
CA VAL A 120 11.51 -1.27 -35.65
C VAL A 120 10.91 -2.55 -36.24
N VAL A 121 9.79 -3.01 -35.67
CA VAL A 121 9.08 -4.22 -36.12
C VAL A 121 8.60 -4.08 -37.57
N LYS A 122 8.11 -2.91 -37.96
CA LYS A 122 7.68 -2.63 -39.35
C LYS A 122 8.85 -2.66 -40.33
N ARG A 123 10.02 -2.12 -39.97
CA ARG A 123 11.22 -2.11 -40.83
C ARG A 123 11.75 -3.52 -41.08
N THR A 124 11.78 -4.38 -40.07
CA THR A 124 12.21 -5.77 -40.21
C THR A 124 11.30 -6.62 -41.10
N ARG A 125 10.08 -6.18 -41.38
CA ARG A 125 9.12 -6.92 -42.22
C ARG A 125 9.26 -6.65 -43.72
N ASN A 126 9.98 -5.59 -44.09
CA ASN A 126 10.20 -5.17 -45.47
C ASN A 126 11.61 -5.52 -45.99
N THR A 127 12.31 -6.44 -45.30
CA THR A 127 13.59 -7.03 -45.71
C THR A 127 13.38 -8.52 -45.92
#